data_AF-A0A7C1SI78-F1
#
_entry.id   AF-A0A7C1SI78-F1
#
_cell.length_a   1.000
_cell.length_b   1.000
_cell.length_c   1.000
_cell.angle_alpha   90.00
_cell.angle_beta   90.00
_cell.angle_gamma   90.00
#
_symmetry.space_group_name_H-M   'P 1'
#
loop_
_entity.id
_entity.type
_entity.pdbx_description
1 polymer ?
#
loop_
_entity_poly.entity_id
_entity_poly.type
_entity_poly.pdbx_seq_one_letter_code
_entity_poly.pdbx_strand_id
1 'polypeptide(L)' 'MHEAWLILPGLMLVVAGGEWLVRGAARLAVALGVAPIVIGLSVVAFGTSAPERAVSTLSAFKGQPDIAVGAV' A
#
# COMPACT_ATOMS: atom_id res chain seq x y z
N MET A 1 13.70 0.22 23.44
CA MET A 1 12.54 1.07 23.78
C MET A 1 12.58 2.47 23.15
N HIS A 2 13.75 3.03 22.80
CA HIS A 2 13.88 4.39 22.24
C HIS A 2 13.49 4.54 20.76
N GLU A 3 13.07 3.48 20.08
CA GLU A 3 12.78 3.48 18.63
C GLU A 3 11.28 3.30 18.33
N ALA A 4 10.49 2.93 19.34
CA ALA A 4 9.06 2.66 19.19
C ALA A 4 8.25 3.90 18.76
N TRP A 5 8.78 5.11 18.98
CA TRP A 5 8.16 6.35 18.52
C TRP A 5 8.09 6.45 16.99
N LEU A 6 8.92 5.71 16.25
CA LEU A 6 8.90 5.67 14.78
C LEU A 6 7.72 4.87 14.21
N ILE A 7 7.07 4.04 15.02
CA ILE A 7 6.00 3.14 14.56
C ILE A 7 4.78 3.95 14.09
N LEU A 8 4.34 4.93 14.89
CA LEU A 8 3.20 5.78 14.57
C LEU A 8 3.38 6.60 13.28
N PRO A 9 4.47 7.39 13.11
CA PRO A 9 4.68 8.13 11.88
C PRO A 9 4.94 7.21 10.68
N GLY A 10 5.64 6.09 10.86
CA GLY A 10 5.87 5.11 9.78
C GLY A 10 4.57 4.47 9.28
N LEU A 11 3.70 4.04 10.19
CA LEU A 11 2.38 3.51 9.87
C LEU A 11 1.53 4.56 9.15
N MET A 12 1.52 5.79 9.66
CA MET A 12 0.77 6.89 9.06
C MET A 12 1.26 7.18 7.62
N LEU A 13 2.57 7.15 7.39
CA LEU A 13 3.17 7.39 6.07
C LEU A 13 2.79 6.30 5.06
N VAL A 14 2.81 5.05 5.50
CA VAL A 14 2.46 3.89 4.65
C VAL A 14 0.97 3.91 4.29
N VAL A 15 0.09 4.17 5.27
CA VAL A 15 -1.37 4.26 5.03
C VAL A 15 -1.70 5.45 4.14
N ALA A 16 -1.16 6.64 4.45
CA ALA A 16 -1.40 7.85 3.67
C ALA A 16 -0.85 7.72 2.23
N GLY A 17 0.34 7.13 2.08
CA GLY A 17 0.95 6.85 0.78
C GLY A 17 0.10 5.89 -0.06
N GLY A 18 -0.42 4.82 0.55
CA GLY A 18 -1.34 3.89 -0.11
C GLY A 18 -2.63 4.57 -0.57
N GLU A 19 -3.27 5.35 0.30
CA GLU A 19 -4.48 6.12 -0.03
C GLU A 19 -4.24 7.12 -1.17
N TRP A 20 -3.11 7.84 -1.15
CA TRP A 20 -2.77 8.78 -2.21
C TRP A 20 -2.49 8.08 -3.54
N LEU A 21 -1.84 6.92 -3.50
CA LEU A 21 -1.59 6.09 -4.69
C LEU A 21 -2.92 5.64 -5.31
N VAL A 22 -3.84 5.08 -4.51
CA VAL A 22 -5.16 4.61 -4.99
C VAL A 22 -5.95 5.76 -5.59
N ARG A 23 -6.05 6.89 -4.88
CA ARG A 23 -6.81 8.05 -5.34
C ARG A 23 -6.21 8.68 -6.59
N GLY A 24 -4.88 8.77 -6.66
CA GLY A 24 -4.16 9.27 -7.84
C GLY A 24 -4.38 8.37 -9.05
N ALA A 25 -4.18 7.06 -8.90
CA ALA A 25 -4.39 6.08 -9.96
C ALA A 25 -5.86 6.04 -10.43
N ALA A 26 -6.82 6.11 -9.50
CA ALA A 26 -8.25 6.16 -9.84
C ALA A 26 -8.60 7.42 -10.64
N ARG A 27 -8.08 8.60 -10.24
CA ARG A 27 -8.28 9.86 -10.98
C ARG A 27 -7.70 9.80 -12.39
N LEU A 28 -6.51 9.21 -12.55
CA LEU A 28 -5.90 9.00 -13.86
C LEU A 28 -6.75 8.06 -14.72
N ALA A 29 -7.25 6.95 -14.16
CA ALA A 29 -8.10 6.02 -14.89
C ALA A 29 -9.42 6.66 -15.34
N VAL A 30 -10.03 7.50 -14.50
CA VAL A 30 -11.21 8.30 -14.88
C VAL A 30 -10.89 9.26 -16.03
N ALA A 31 -9.74 9.96 -15.96
CA ALA A 31 -9.32 10.87 -17.03
C ALA A 31 -9.05 10.14 -18.36
N LEU A 32 -8.69 8.85 -18.31
CA LEU A 32 -8.52 7.98 -19.48
C LEU A 32 -9.83 7.35 -19.98
N GLY A 33 -10.99 7.67 -19.37
CA GLY A 33 -12.29 7.16 -19.77
C GLY A 33 -12.58 5.71 -19.33
N VAL A 34 -11.85 5.20 -18.35
CA VAL A 34 -12.07 3.85 -17.81
C VAL A 34 -13.36 3.83 -16.97
N ALA A 35 -14.19 2.80 -17.16
CA ALA A 35 -15.44 2.66 -16.43
C ALA A 35 -15.20 2.48 -14.91
N PRO A 36 -16.00 3.12 -14.02
CA PRO A 36 -15.80 3.06 -12.57
C PRO A 36 -15.75 1.64 -11.99
N ILE A 37 -16.54 0.72 -12.55
CA ILE A 37 -16.56 -0.69 -12.15
C ILE A 37 -15.19 -1.37 -12.35
N VAL A 38 -14.51 -1.05 -13.47
CA VAL A 38 -13.18 -1.59 -13.79
C VAL A 38 -12.15 -1.00 -12.83
N ILE A 39 -12.23 0.29 -12.51
CA ILE A 39 -11.35 0.96 -11.55
C ILE A 39 -11.49 0.34 -10.16
N GLY A 40 -12.73 0.09 -9.71
CA GLY A 40 -13.01 -0.57 -8.42
C GLY A 40 -12.47 -2.00 -8.36
N LEU A 41 -12.73 -2.80 -9.41
CA LEU A 41 -12.29 -4.19 -9.50
C LEU A 41 -10.78 -4.37 -9.69
N SER A 42 -10.07 -3.33 -10.14
CA SER A 42 -8.63 -3.40 -10.41
C SER A 42 -7.84 -2.45 -9.52
N VAL A 43 -7.82 -1.16 -9.83
CA VAL A 43 -6.98 -0.15 -9.17
C VAL A 43 -7.23 -0.11 -7.66
N VAL A 44 -8.50 -0.09 -7.25
CA VAL A 44 -8.84 -0.07 -5.82
C VAL A 44 -8.48 -1.39 -5.15
N ALA A 45 -8.91 -2.52 -5.73
CA ALA A 45 -8.63 -3.85 -5.20
C ALA A 45 -7.12 -4.15 -5.04
N PHE A 46 -6.27 -3.72 -6.00
CA PHE A 46 -4.82 -3.88 -5.91
C PHE A 46 -4.15 -2.86 -4.98
N GLY A 47 -4.71 -1.67 -4.89
CA GLY A 47 -4.14 -0.57 -4.12
C GLY A 47 -4.43 -0.65 -2.63
N THR A 48 -5.52 -1.31 -2.21
CA THR A 48 -5.78 -1.58 -0.79
C THR A 48 -4.73 -2.48 -0.16
N SER A 49 -4.14 -3.40 -0.93
CA SER A 49 -3.05 -4.29 -0.49
C SER A 49 -1.65 -3.74 -0.81
N ALA A 50 -1.53 -2.48 -1.24
CA ALA A 50 -0.24 -1.86 -1.53
C ALA A 50 0.63 -1.64 -0.27
N PRO A 51 0.08 -1.17 0.86
CA PRO A 51 0.80 -1.07 2.14
C PRO A 51 1.45 -2.40 2.58
N GLU A 52 0.65 -3.46 2.62
CA GLU A 52 1.01 -4.81 3.04
C GLU A 52 2.11 -5.37 2.14
N ARG A 53 1.93 -5.26 0.82
CA ARG A 53 2.94 -5.70 -0.15
C ARG A 53 4.24 -4.93 -0.03
N ALA A 54 4.20 -3.63 0.26
CA ALA A 54 5.42 -2.84 0.46
C ALA A 54 6.21 -3.32 1.69
N VAL A 55 5.52 -3.57 2.81
CA VAL A 55 6.15 -4.08 4.04
C VAL A 55 6.67 -5.50 3.85
N SER A 56 5.88 -6.38 3.23
CA SER A 56 6.25 -7.77 2.93
C SER A 56 7.50 -7.83 2.03
N THR A 57 7.51 -7.05 0.94
CA THR A 57 8.64 -6.98 0.01
C THR A 57 9.90 -6.46 0.69
N LEU A 58 9.79 -5.37 1.46
CA LEU A 58 10.94 -4.80 2.18
C LEU A 58 11.51 -5.77 3.21
N SER A 59 10.66 -6.52 3.90
CA SER A 59 11.06 -7.50 4.91
C SER A 59 11.74 -8.72 4.27
N ALA A 60 11.23 -9.18 3.11
CA ALA A 60 11.86 -10.23 2.32
C ALA A 60 13.26 -9.80 1.86
N PHE A 61 13.42 -8.57 1.34
CA PHE A 61 14.73 -8.03 0.95
C PHE A 61 15.70 -7.89 2.12
N LYS A 62 15.20 -7.66 3.34
CA LYS A 62 16.02 -7.59 4.56
C LYS A 62 16.35 -8.96 5.16
N GLY A 63 15.97 -10.06 4.49
CA GLY A 63 16.20 -11.42 4.99
C GLY A 63 15.36 -11.76 6.23
N GLN A 64 14.18 -11.13 6.39
CA GLN A 64 13.26 -11.33 7.50
C GLN A 64 11.97 -12.00 7.00
N PRO A 65 12.02 -13.30 6.66
CA PRO A 65 10.89 -14.01 6.04
C PRO A 65 9.68 -14.12 6.98
N ASP A 66 9.88 -14.25 8.29
CA ASP A 66 8.78 -14.30 9.26
C ASP A 66 7.93 -13.02 9.25
N ILE A 67 8.58 -11.85 9.14
CA ILE A 67 7.89 -10.57 9.03
C ILE A 67 7.26 -10.43 7.63
N ALA A 68 7.94 -10.91 6.59
CA ALA A 68 7.42 -10.84 5.23
C ALA A 68 6.11 -11.62 5.05
N VAL A 69 6.01 -12.82 5.64
CA VAL A 69 4.80 -13.65 5.60
C VAL A 69 3.72 -13.11 6.55
N GLY A 70 4.11 -12.61 7.72
CA GLY A 70 3.18 -12.05 8.70
C GLY A 70 2.53 -10.72 8.30
N ALA A 71 3.09 -10.01 7.31
CA ALA A 71 2.60 -8.72 6.84
C ALA A 71 1.64 -8.79 5.63
N VAL A 72 1.36 -10.00 5.11
CA VAL A 72 0.54 -10.20 3.90
C VAL A 72 -0.96 -10.11 4.18
#